data_AF-A0A7C9AMG2-F1
#
_entry.id   AF-A0A7C9AMG2-F1
#
_cell.length_a   1.000
_cell.length_b   1.000
_cell.length_c   1.000
_cell.angle_alpha   90.00
_cell.angle_beta   90.00
_cell.angle_gamma   90.00
#
_symmetry.space_group_name_H-M   'P 1'
#
loop_
_entity.id
_entity.type
_entity.pdbx_description
1 polymer ?
#
loop_
_entity_poly.entity_id
_entity_poly.type
_entity_poly.pdbx_seq_one_letter_code
_entity_poly.pdbx_strand_id
1 'polypeptide(L)'
;LVASVDRALSDMTDEGAVSTAMAKYPQAPHSNLVFIPLGLYLKVCRIFECIGKGKERGFLAKQGGNIDYDRLALGSLEEVRHIFARVVFDTIYPLESGS
;
A
#
# COMPACT_ATOMS: atom_id res chain seq x y z
N LEU A 1 -0.58 -1.22 -20.16
CA LEU A 1 -1.39 -1.12 -18.92
C LEU A 1 -0.58 -0.52 -17.77
N VAL A 2 0.54 -1.14 -17.37
CA VAL A 2 1.38 -0.71 -16.21
C VAL A 2 1.83 0.76 -16.28
N ALA A 3 2.38 1.20 -17.42
CA ALA A 3 2.79 2.60 -17.61
C ALA A 3 1.64 3.63 -17.45
N SER A 4 0.38 3.20 -17.66
CA SER A 4 -0.79 4.05 -17.45
C SER A 4 -1.15 4.17 -15.95
N VAL A 5 -0.87 3.13 -15.16
CA VAL A 5 -1.11 3.12 -13.71
C VAL A 5 -0.04 3.94 -13.00
N ASP A 6 1.23 3.77 -13.37
CA ASP A 6 2.35 4.54 -12.79
C ASP A 6 2.18 6.05 -13.02
N ARG A 7 1.75 6.42 -14.23
CA ARG A 7 1.44 7.82 -14.55
C ARG A 7 0.27 8.36 -13.75
N ALA A 8 -0.82 7.61 -13.64
CA ALA A 8 -1.98 8.02 -12.84
C ALA A 8 -1.59 8.21 -11.36
N LEU A 9 -0.76 7.31 -10.80
CA LEU A 9 -0.24 7.44 -9.44
C LEU A 9 0.63 8.69 -9.28
N SER A 10 1.52 8.96 -10.24
CA SER A 10 2.36 10.17 -10.24
C SER A 10 1.51 11.44 -10.30
N ASP A 11 0.50 11.48 -11.18
CA ASP A 11 -0.41 12.61 -11.32
C ASP A 11 -1.24 12.82 -10.04
N MET A 12 -1.64 11.75 -9.33
CA MET A 12 -2.35 11.85 -8.05
C MET A 12 -1.48 12.37 -6.90
N THR A 13 -0.15 12.34 -7.02
CA THR A 13 0.78 12.95 -6.06
C THR A 13 1.17 14.39 -6.39
N ASP A 14 0.70 14.92 -7.52
CA ASP A 14 0.97 16.27 -8.01
C ASP A 14 -0.27 17.15 -7.86
N GLU A 15 -0.18 18.17 -7.01
CA GLU A 15 -1.30 19.05 -6.70
C GLU A 15 -1.80 19.84 -7.93
N GLY A 16 -0.90 20.22 -8.84
CA GLY A 16 -1.24 20.93 -10.06
C GLY A 16 -1.96 20.03 -11.08
N ALA A 17 -1.51 18.79 -11.22
CA ALA A 17 -2.16 17.78 -12.04
C ALA A 17 -3.56 17.44 -11.52
N VAL A 18 -3.70 17.21 -10.21
CA VAL A 18 -5.00 16.98 -9.56
C VAL A 18 -5.92 18.20 -9.74
N SER A 19 -5.43 19.41 -9.49
CA SER A 19 -6.22 20.64 -9.65
C SER A 19 -6.72 20.82 -11.09
N THR A 20 -5.85 20.58 -12.07
CA THR A 20 -6.20 20.64 -13.50
C THR A 20 -7.23 19.58 -13.88
N ALA A 21 -7.12 18.36 -13.33
CA ALA A 21 -8.09 17.31 -13.55
C ALA A 21 -9.45 17.67 -12.92
N MET A 22 -9.46 18.14 -11.66
CA MET A 22 -10.69 18.49 -10.95
C MET A 22 -11.42 19.69 -11.55
N ALA A 23 -10.71 20.64 -12.15
CA ALA A 23 -11.32 21.77 -12.86
C ALA A 23 -12.24 21.31 -14.02
N LYS A 24 -12.02 20.12 -14.58
CA LYS A 24 -12.88 19.52 -15.63
C LYS A 24 -14.17 18.92 -15.07
N TYR A 25 -14.26 18.75 -13.75
CA TYR A 25 -15.39 18.14 -13.05
C TYR A 25 -15.92 19.09 -11.95
N PRO A 26 -16.50 20.24 -12.31
CA PRO A 26 -16.97 21.23 -11.34
C PRO A 26 -18.11 20.72 -10.42
N GLN A 27 -18.77 19.62 -10.83
CA GLN A 27 -19.82 18.95 -10.05
C GLN A 27 -19.25 17.95 -9.02
N ALA A 28 -17.95 17.64 -9.08
CA ALA A 28 -17.32 16.70 -8.18
C ALA A 28 -17.22 17.32 -6.78
N PRO A 29 -17.43 16.53 -5.70
CA PRO A 29 -17.20 17.01 -4.34
C PRO A 29 -15.77 17.56 -4.22
N HIS A 30 -15.60 18.72 -3.55
CA HIS A 30 -14.31 19.30 -3.21
C HIS A 30 -13.55 18.50 -2.14
N SER A 31 -13.53 17.18 -2.27
CA SER A 31 -12.81 16.31 -1.37
C SER A 31 -11.37 16.17 -1.87
N ASN A 32 -10.39 16.52 -1.04
CA ASN A 32 -8.96 16.28 -1.29
C ASN A 32 -8.61 14.77 -1.40
N LEU A 33 -9.60 13.88 -1.52
CA LEU A 33 -9.45 12.43 -1.59
C LEU A 33 -8.72 11.95 -2.84
N VAL A 34 -8.64 12.77 -3.89
CA VAL A 34 -7.92 12.43 -5.13
C VAL A 34 -6.41 12.69 -5.00
N PHE A 35 -6.01 13.60 -4.10
CA PHE A 35 -4.61 13.87 -3.85
C PHE A 35 -4.03 12.84 -2.88
N ILE A 36 -2.95 12.18 -3.30
CA ILE A 36 -2.18 11.25 -2.49
C ILE A 36 -0.90 11.97 -2.09
N PRO A 37 -0.70 12.29 -0.80
CA PRO A 37 0.57 12.88 -0.37
C PRO A 37 1.75 12.00 -0.81
N LEU A 38 2.78 12.58 -1.43
CA LEU A 38 3.94 11.83 -1.93
C LEU A 38 4.56 10.93 -0.86
N GLY A 39 4.62 11.41 0.39
CA GLY A 39 5.11 10.61 1.51
C GLY A 39 4.28 9.35 1.80
N LEU A 40 2.96 9.39 1.57
CA LEU A 40 2.10 8.22 1.67
C LEU A 40 2.34 7.24 0.52
N TYR A 41 2.44 7.76 -0.71
CA TYR A 41 2.79 6.96 -1.89
C TYR A 41 4.11 6.20 -1.69
N LEU A 42 5.17 6.89 -1.27
CA LEU A 42 6.49 6.28 -1.03
C LEU A 42 6.46 5.23 0.09
N LYS A 43 5.66 5.44 1.15
CA LYS A 43 5.46 4.43 2.21
C LYS A 43 4.85 3.16 1.64
N VAL A 44 3.84 3.28 0.78
CA VAL A 44 3.21 2.12 0.11
C VAL A 44 4.21 1.41 -0.81
N CYS A 45 4.98 2.14 -1.61
CA CYS A 45 6.03 1.54 -2.45
C CYS A 45 7.02 0.70 -1.62
N ARG A 46 7.43 1.19 -0.44
CA ARG A 46 8.32 0.43 0.47
C ARG A 46 7.69 -0.86 0.96
N ILE A 47 6.38 -0.92 1.20
CA ILE A 47 5.70 -2.16 1.60
C ILE A 47 5.92 -3.24 0.54
N PHE A 48 5.75 -2.90 -0.74
CA PHE A 48 5.82 -3.84 -1.87
C PHE A 48 7.23 -4.07 -2.45
N GLU A 49 8.22 -3.27 -2.06
CA GLU A 49 9.58 -3.36 -2.59
C GLU A 49 10.21 -4.75 -2.46
N CYS A 50 9.80 -5.53 -1.44
CA CYS A 50 10.27 -6.90 -1.22
C CYS A 50 9.84 -7.90 -2.33
N ILE A 51 8.83 -7.58 -3.13
CA ILE A 51 8.38 -8.45 -4.24
C ILE A 51 9.42 -8.48 -5.35
N GLY A 52 10.03 -7.33 -5.67
CA GLY A 52 11.03 -7.23 -6.74
C GLY A 52 12.47 -7.48 -6.27
N LYS A 53 12.81 -7.10 -5.04
CA LYS A 53 14.17 -7.22 -4.48
C LYS A 53 14.39 -8.48 -3.66
N GLY A 54 13.35 -9.28 -3.46
CA GLY A 54 13.36 -10.43 -2.57
C GLY A 54 13.35 -10.03 -1.09
N LYS A 55 13.58 -11.03 -0.25
CA LYS A 55 13.56 -10.89 1.20
C LYS A 55 14.69 -9.99 1.70
N GLU A 56 14.34 -8.97 2.48
CA GLU A 56 15.31 -8.08 3.12
C GLU A 56 16.25 -8.85 4.05
N ARG A 57 17.54 -8.47 4.09
CA ARG A 57 18.53 -9.14 4.96
C ARG A 57 18.08 -9.05 6.41
N GLY A 58 17.99 -10.21 7.08
CA GLY A 58 17.55 -10.29 8.46
C GLY A 58 16.03 -10.36 8.65
N PHE A 59 15.22 -10.34 7.59
CA PHE A 59 13.79 -10.63 7.73
C PHE A 59 13.62 -12.04 8.32
N LEU A 60 12.87 -12.16 9.39
CA LEU A 60 12.47 -13.46 9.94
C LEU A 60 11.00 -13.62 9.61
N ALA A 61 10.66 -14.70 8.90
CA ALA A 61 9.25 -15.02 8.73
C ALA A 61 8.71 -15.34 10.13
N LYS A 62 7.74 -14.56 10.63
CA LYS A 62 7.05 -14.85 11.88
C LYS A 62 6.32 -16.20 11.73
N GLN A 63 6.99 -17.30 12.09
CA GLN A 63 6.32 -18.58 12.31
C GLN A 63 5.53 -18.45 13.63
N GLY A 64 4.21 -18.59 13.58
CA GLY A 64 3.35 -18.60 14.77
C GLY A 64 2.39 -17.41 14.95
N GLY A 65 2.34 -16.46 14.00
CA GLY A 65 1.13 -15.66 13.76
C GLY A 65 0.68 -14.63 14.80
N ASN A 66 1.52 -14.23 15.76
CA ASN A 66 1.15 -13.20 16.73
C ASN A 66 1.50 -11.79 16.24
N ILE A 67 0.48 -10.92 16.27
CA ILE A 67 0.57 -9.53 15.83
C ILE A 67 1.24 -8.72 16.93
N ASP A 68 2.30 -7.99 16.57
CA ASP A 68 2.93 -7.01 17.46
C ASP A 68 2.19 -5.67 17.33
N TYR A 69 1.16 -5.47 18.16
CA TYR A 69 0.30 -4.30 18.08
C TYR A 69 1.05 -2.99 18.39
N ASP A 70 2.10 -3.03 19.21
CA ASP A 70 2.90 -1.85 19.54
C ASP A 70 3.71 -1.41 18.32
N ARG A 71 4.41 -2.34 17.66
CA ARG A 71 5.14 -2.06 16.42
C ARG A 71 4.21 -1.70 15.27
N LEU A 72 3.01 -2.29 15.21
CA LEU A 72 2.00 -1.96 14.21
C LEU A 72 1.48 -0.53 14.40
N ALA A 73 1.17 -0.11 15.63
CA ALA A 73 0.72 1.24 15.94
C ALA A 73 1.76 2.30 15.57
N LEU A 74 3.06 1.96 15.67
CA LEU A 74 4.16 2.80 15.24
C LEU A 74 4.42 2.77 13.71
N GLY A 75 3.67 1.97 12.95
CA GLY A 75 3.83 1.85 11.50
C GLY A 75 5.09 1.12 11.07
N SER A 76 5.58 0.18 11.88
CA SER A 76 6.74 -0.66 11.56
C SER A 76 6.53 -1.38 10.23
N LEU A 77 7.47 -1.20 9.29
CA LEU A 77 7.38 -1.78 7.94
C LEU A 77 7.28 -3.32 7.98
N GLU A 78 7.99 -3.95 8.91
CA GLU A 78 7.96 -5.41 9.11
C GLU A 78 6.55 -5.89 9.50
N GLU A 79 5.91 -5.20 10.45
CA GLU A 79 4.60 -5.60 10.96
C GLU A 79 3.48 -5.29 9.96
N VAL A 80 3.58 -4.14 9.29
CA VAL A 80 2.65 -3.77 8.20
C VAL A 80 2.72 -4.79 7.07
N ARG A 81 3.91 -5.21 6.64
CA ARG A 81 4.08 -6.27 5.63
C ARG A 81 3.50 -7.61 6.12
N HIS A 82 3.73 -7.97 7.38
CA HIS A 82 3.20 -9.21 7.97
C HIS A 82 1.67 -9.24 7.96
N ILE A 83 1.03 -8.19 8.47
CA ILE A 83 -0.45 -8.07 8.49
C ILE A 83 -1.01 -8.05 7.08
N PHE A 84 -0.41 -7.27 6.19
CA PHE A 84 -0.88 -7.20 4.81
C PHE A 84 -0.84 -8.58 4.13
N ALA A 85 0.28 -9.31 4.26
CA ALA A 85 0.40 -10.65 3.73
C ALA A 85 -0.65 -11.59 4.33
N ARG A 86 -0.86 -11.54 5.65
CA ARG A 86 -1.87 -12.33 6.33
C ARG A 86 -3.28 -12.04 5.81
N VAL A 87 -3.66 -10.77 5.68
CA VAL A 87 -4.97 -10.40 5.10
C VAL A 87 -5.10 -10.94 3.68
N VAL A 88 -4.09 -10.78 2.83
CA VAL A 88 -4.13 -11.28 1.45
C VAL A 88 -4.29 -12.80 1.40
N PHE A 89 -3.50 -13.54 2.17
CA PHE A 89 -3.59 -15.01 2.19
C PHE A 89 -4.88 -15.48 2.86
N ASP A 90 -5.30 -14.90 3.98
CA ASP A 90 -6.53 -15.31 4.68
C ASP A 90 -7.81 -14.99 3.87
N THR A 91 -7.78 -13.98 3.00
CA THR A 91 -8.97 -13.53 2.24
C THR A 91 -9.02 -13.97 0.78
N ILE A 92 -7.89 -13.95 0.07
CA ILE A 92 -7.84 -14.22 -1.38
C ILE A 92 -7.44 -15.66 -1.66
N TYR A 93 -6.57 -16.22 -0.81
CA TYR A 93 -6.07 -17.59 -0.93
C TYR A 93 -6.24 -18.34 0.39
N PRO A 94 -7.47 -18.43 0.94
CA PRO A 94 -7.68 -19.10 2.20
C PRO A 94 -7.12 -20.52 2.09
N LEU A 95 -6.29 -20.90 3.05
CA LEU A 95 -5.85 -22.29 3.17
C LEU A 95 -7.13 -23.10 3.35
N GLU A 96 -7.53 -23.86 2.33
CA GLU A 96 -8.62 -24.83 2.48
C GLU A 96 -8.25 -25.67 3.69
N SER A 97 -9.11 -25.65 4.71
CA SER A 97 -8.91 -26.41 5.92
C SER A 97 -8.73 -27.86 5.53
N GLY A 98 -7.49 -28.35 5.59
CA GLY A 98 -7.17 -29.75 5.39
C GLY A 98 -8.06 -30.58 6.31
N SER A 99 -8.89 -31.40 5.70
CA SER A 99 -9.57 -32.53 6.34
C SER A 99 -8.61 -33.72 6.36
#